data_AF-A0A072N342-F1
#
_entry.id   AF-A0A072N342-F1
#
_cell.length_a   1.000
_cell.length_b   1.000
_cell.length_c   1.000
_cell.angle_alpha   90.00
_cell.angle_beta   90.00
_cell.angle_gamma   90.00
#
_symmetry.space_group_name_H-M   'P 1'
#
loop_
_entity.id
_entity.type
_entity.pdbx_description
1 polymer ?
#
loop_
_entity_poly.entity_id
_entity_poly.type
_entity_poly.pdbx_seq_one_letter_code
_entity_poly.pdbx_strand_id
1 'polypeptide(L)'
;MLRSKRLAVVLTLEERKEQEALERMGEAREAVDQQRQQVDNLNRYQQEYRDQIRNSQQGVVQVSRLQAWQAFIAQLDQVIRQQQQQLEKAEQVFEARRLEWQQAWERKRGMEKYIESCRQQEQRDQDIREQKLADEAAGRAFARRHR
;
A
#
# COMPACT_ATOMS: atom_id res chain seq x y z
N MET A 1 0.46 19.92 -30.17
CA MET A 1 0.06 19.49 -28.80
C MET A 1 1.28 19.62 -27.90
N LEU A 2 1.13 20.26 -26.73
CA LEU A 2 2.23 20.47 -25.76
C LEU A 2 2.73 19.13 -25.17
N ARG A 3 4.01 19.05 -24.82
CA ARG A 3 4.63 17.86 -24.21
C ARG A 3 3.97 17.56 -22.88
N SER A 4 3.72 18.57 -22.06
CA SER A 4 3.02 18.44 -20.77
C SER A 4 1.64 17.77 -20.92
N LYS A 5 0.87 18.12 -21.95
CA LYS A 5 -0.45 17.53 -22.23
C LYS A 5 -0.39 16.05 -22.61
N ARG A 6 0.67 15.61 -23.31
CA ARG A 6 0.85 14.18 -23.61
C ARG A 6 1.24 13.38 -22.38
N LEU A 7 2.08 13.96 -21.51
CA LEU A 7 2.52 13.32 -20.27
C LEU A 7 1.38 13.22 -19.24
N ALA A 8 0.37 14.09 -19.30
CA ALA A 8 -0.81 13.97 -18.44
C ALA A 8 -1.54 12.63 -18.61
N VAL A 9 -1.60 12.07 -19.83
CA VAL A 9 -2.19 10.74 -20.07
C VAL A 9 -1.38 9.64 -19.38
N VAL A 10 -0.05 9.76 -19.40
CA VAL A 10 0.85 8.83 -18.70
C VAL A 10 0.67 8.95 -17.19
N LEU A 11 0.51 10.17 -16.66
CA LEU A 11 0.22 10.38 -15.24
C LEU A 11 -1.07 9.68 -14.82
N THR A 12 -2.16 9.80 -15.59
CA THR A 12 -3.42 9.10 -15.30
C THR A 12 -3.25 7.58 -15.27
N LEU A 13 -2.37 7.02 -16.11
CA LEU A 13 -2.05 5.59 -16.06
C LEU A 13 -1.29 5.23 -14.77
N GLU A 14 -0.34 6.05 -14.35
CA GLU A 14 0.41 5.82 -13.11
C GLU A 14 -0.47 6.00 -11.85
N GLU A 15 -1.41 6.95 -11.86
CA GLU A 15 -2.44 7.11 -10.82
C GLU A 15 -3.29 5.85 -10.68
N ARG A 16 -3.74 5.29 -11.81
CA ARG A 16 -4.51 4.04 -11.79
C ARG A 16 -3.69 2.87 -11.24
N LYS A 17 -2.42 2.75 -11.61
CA LYS A 17 -1.52 1.71 -11.08
C LYS A 17 -1.30 1.86 -9.58
N GLU A 18 -1.13 3.09 -9.09
CA GLU A 18 -1.00 3.36 -7.66
C GLU A 18 -2.27 2.94 -6.91
N GLN A 19 -3.44 3.28 -7.44
CA GLN A 19 -4.72 2.91 -6.86
C GLN A 19 -4.93 1.39 -6.82
N GLU A 20 -4.65 0.69 -7.93
CA GLU A 20 -4.73 -0.77 -7.99
C GLU A 20 -3.74 -1.44 -7.01
N ALA A 21 -2.54 -0.87 -6.83
CA ALA A 21 -1.58 -1.37 -5.85
C ALA A 21 -2.02 -1.12 -4.40
N LEU A 22 -2.66 0.03 -4.13
CA LEU A 22 -3.23 0.37 -2.84
C LEU A 22 -4.36 -0.58 -2.45
N GLU A 23 -5.26 -0.89 -3.39
CA GLU A 23 -6.35 -1.85 -3.19
C GLU A 23 -5.81 -3.25 -2.83
N ARG A 24 -4.83 -3.75 -3.59
CA ARG A 24 -4.17 -5.04 -3.29
C ARG A 24 -3.45 -5.05 -1.95
N MET A 25 -2.84 -3.94 -1.56
CA MET A 25 -2.23 -3.80 -0.24
C MET A 25 -3.29 -3.83 0.87
N GLY A 26 -4.46 -3.22 0.64
CA GLY A 26 -5.61 -3.28 1.53
C GLY A 26 -6.11 -4.72 1.74
N GLU A 27 -6.33 -5.47 0.66
CA GLU A 27 -6.73 -6.88 0.72
C GLU A 27 -5.70 -7.74 1.48
N ALA A 28 -4.41 -7.53 1.23
CA ALA A 28 -3.34 -8.23 1.95
C ALA A 28 -3.33 -7.87 3.45
N ARG A 29 -3.65 -6.62 3.79
CA ARG A 29 -3.76 -6.18 5.18
C ARG A 29 -4.92 -6.86 5.89
N GLU A 30 -6.09 -6.92 5.26
CA GLU A 30 -7.25 -7.62 5.81
C GLU A 30 -6.95 -9.10 6.06
N ALA A 31 -6.22 -9.75 5.14
CA ALA A 31 -5.79 -11.13 5.32
C ALA A 31 -4.88 -11.30 6.56
N VAL A 32 -3.90 -10.41 6.76
CA VAL A 32 -3.05 -10.41 7.97
C VAL A 32 -3.89 -10.26 9.23
N ASP A 33 -4.81 -9.30 9.26
CA ASP A 33 -5.63 -9.02 10.44
C ASP A 33 -6.55 -10.21 10.77
N GLN A 34 -7.11 -10.89 9.75
CA GLN A 34 -7.88 -12.13 9.92
C GLN A 34 -7.03 -13.27 10.49
N GLN A 35 -5.83 -13.51 9.94
CA GLN A 35 -4.96 -14.58 10.44
C GLN A 35 -4.51 -14.30 11.87
N ARG A 36 -4.21 -13.04 12.21
CA ARG A 36 -3.83 -12.62 13.56
C ARG A 36 -4.97 -12.84 14.55
N GLN A 37 -6.19 -12.44 14.20
CA GLN A 37 -7.37 -12.67 15.04
C GLN A 37 -7.59 -14.17 15.31
N GLN A 38 -7.36 -15.02 14.31
CA GLN A 38 -7.47 -16.48 14.49
C GLN A 38 -6.40 -17.03 15.44
N VAL A 39 -5.15 -16.57 15.36
CA VAL A 39 -4.09 -16.93 16.32
C VAL A 39 -4.48 -16.51 17.74
N ASP A 40 -4.94 -15.27 17.89
CA ASP A 40 -5.32 -14.72 19.20
C ASP A 40 -6.50 -15.48 19.82
N ASN A 41 -7.48 -15.84 19.01
CA ASN A 41 -8.62 -16.65 19.45
C ASN A 41 -8.17 -18.04 19.91
N LEU A 42 -7.27 -18.71 19.17
CA LEU A 42 -6.75 -20.02 19.55
C LEU A 42 -5.91 -19.96 20.83
N ASN A 43 -5.10 -18.90 21.00
CA ASN A 43 -4.33 -18.69 22.22
C ASN A 43 -5.24 -18.44 23.44
N ARG A 44 -6.29 -17.63 23.28
CA ARG A 44 -7.28 -17.38 24.33
C ARG A 44 -8.00 -18.68 24.70
N TYR A 45 -8.47 -19.43 23.71
CA TYR A 45 -9.13 -20.71 23.92
C TYR A 45 -8.23 -21.70 24.65
N GLN A 46 -6.94 -21.76 24.31
CA GLN A 46 -5.97 -22.59 25.03
C GLN A 46 -5.85 -22.19 26.51
N GLN A 47 -5.78 -20.89 26.80
CA GLN A 47 -5.68 -20.38 28.17
C GLN A 47 -6.94 -20.71 28.98
N GLU A 48 -8.12 -20.41 28.43
CA GLU A 48 -9.41 -20.73 29.05
C GLU A 48 -9.54 -22.22 29.35
N TYR A 49 -9.12 -23.08 28.42
CA TYR A 49 -9.15 -24.52 28.61
C TYR A 49 -8.18 -25.00 29.70
N ARG A 50 -6.97 -24.42 29.78
CA ARG A 50 -6.01 -24.71 30.87
C ARG A 50 -6.56 -24.30 32.23
N ASP A 51 -7.23 -23.16 32.31
CA ASP A 51 -7.82 -22.64 33.55
C ASP A 51 -9.01 -23.48 34.00
N GLN A 52 -9.90 -23.88 33.07
CA GLN A 52 -10.99 -24.81 33.36
C GLN A 52 -10.48 -26.12 33.96
N ILE A 53 -9.42 -26.68 33.38
CA ILE A 53 -8.81 -27.90 33.89
C ILE A 53 -8.23 -27.67 35.29
N ARG A 54 -7.43 -26.62 35.50
CA ARG A 54 -6.87 -26.28 36.82
C ARG A 54 -7.96 -26.14 37.90
N ASN A 55 -9.07 -25.48 37.56
CA ASN A 55 -10.19 -25.28 38.49
C ASN A 55 -10.97 -26.57 38.76
N SER A 56 -11.03 -27.49 37.79
CA SER A 56 -11.69 -28.80 37.91
C SER A 56 -10.88 -29.86 38.67
N GLN A 57 -9.62 -29.58 39.02
CA GLN A 57 -8.71 -30.53 39.70
C GLN A 57 -8.93 -30.62 41.23
N GLN A 58 -10.04 -30.13 41.77
CA GLN A 58 -10.37 -30.35 43.19
C GLN A 58 -10.84 -31.80 43.39
N GLY A 59 -9.97 -32.65 43.94
CA GLY A 59 -10.26 -34.06 44.28
C GLY A 59 -9.40 -35.09 43.52
N VAL A 60 -9.79 -36.36 43.55
CA VAL A 60 -9.08 -37.45 42.85
C VAL A 60 -9.39 -37.37 41.36
N VAL A 61 -8.38 -37.03 40.55
CA VAL A 61 -8.50 -36.92 39.08
C VAL A 61 -8.11 -38.25 38.44
N GLN A 62 -8.94 -38.77 37.54
CA GLN A 62 -8.63 -39.98 36.77
C GLN A 62 -7.45 -39.74 35.81
N VAL A 63 -6.49 -40.67 35.77
CA VAL A 63 -5.29 -40.60 34.92
C VAL A 63 -5.65 -40.50 33.43
N SER A 64 -6.70 -41.21 33.00
CA SER A 64 -7.23 -41.16 31.63
C SER A 64 -7.64 -39.74 31.19
N ARG A 65 -8.19 -38.95 32.12
CA ARG A 65 -8.59 -37.56 31.88
C ARG A 65 -7.37 -36.65 31.67
N LEU A 66 -6.29 -36.88 32.43
CA LEU A 66 -5.04 -36.15 32.29
C LEU A 66 -4.35 -36.45 30.94
N GLN A 67 -4.38 -37.71 30.50
CA GLN A 67 -3.82 -38.11 29.20
C GLN A 67 -4.60 -37.50 28.02
N ALA A 68 -5.94 -37.53 28.08
CA ALA A 68 -6.79 -36.90 27.06
C ALA A 68 -6.55 -35.38 26.98
N TRP A 69 -6.38 -34.73 28.14
CA TRP A 69 -6.04 -33.31 28.22
C TRP A 69 -4.69 -33.00 27.56
N GLN A 70 -3.64 -33.77 27.87
CA GLN A 70 -2.31 -33.59 27.27
C GLN A 70 -2.35 -33.75 25.75
N ALA A 71 -3.06 -34.77 25.26
CA ALA A 71 -3.21 -35.00 23.81
C ALA A 71 -3.91 -33.82 23.13
N PHE A 72 -4.98 -33.29 23.72
CA PHE A 72 -5.70 -32.14 23.17
C PHE A 72 -4.86 -30.87 23.15
N ILE A 73 -4.12 -30.56 24.23
CA ILE A 73 -3.21 -29.42 24.27
C ILE A 73 -2.13 -29.54 23.19
N ALA A 74 -1.54 -30.72 23.01
CA ALA A 74 -0.54 -30.95 21.98
C ALA A 74 -1.10 -30.74 20.57
N GLN A 75 -2.34 -31.18 20.31
CA GLN A 75 -3.03 -30.94 19.05
C GLN A 75 -3.31 -29.44 18.84
N LEU A 76 -3.77 -28.74 19.88
CA LEU A 76 -4.04 -27.30 19.81
C LEU A 76 -2.76 -26.50 19.56
N ASP A 77 -1.65 -26.86 20.22
CA ASP A 77 -0.32 -26.27 19.96
C ASP A 77 0.11 -26.47 18.50
N GLN A 78 -0.17 -27.63 17.90
CA GLN A 78 0.11 -27.86 16.49
C GLN A 78 -0.71 -26.95 15.59
N VAL A 79 -2.01 -26.80 15.86
CA VAL A 79 -2.90 -25.91 15.09
C VAL A 79 -2.45 -24.45 15.22
N ILE A 80 -2.11 -24.00 16.43
CA ILE A 80 -1.60 -22.63 16.67
C ILE A 80 -0.32 -22.39 15.86
N ARG A 81 0.63 -23.34 15.87
CA ARG A 81 1.86 -23.23 15.06
C ARG A 81 1.57 -23.15 13.57
N GLN A 82 0.63 -23.95 13.06
CA GLN A 82 0.22 -23.89 11.66
C GLN A 82 -0.40 -22.53 11.33
N GLN A 83 -1.26 -22.02 12.21
CA GLN A 83 -1.91 -20.72 12.03
C GLN A 83 -0.90 -19.56 12.09
N GLN A 84 0.11 -19.63 12.95
CA GLN A 84 1.22 -18.68 13.00
C GLN A 84 2.04 -18.67 11.71
N GLN A 85 2.30 -19.84 11.10
CA GLN A 85 2.97 -19.90 9.79
C GLN A 85 2.12 -19.28 8.68
N GLN A 86 0.80 -19.40 8.74
CA GLN A 86 -0.09 -18.71 7.78
C GLN A 86 -0.08 -17.20 7.99
N LEU A 87 -0.06 -16.74 9.25
CA LEU A 87 0.09 -15.33 9.58
C LEU A 87 1.41 -14.77 9.03
N GLU A 88 2.53 -15.46 9.24
CA GLU A 88 3.83 -15.03 8.73
C GLU A 88 3.84 -14.92 7.20
N LYS A 89 3.23 -15.89 6.50
CA LYS A 89 3.07 -15.82 5.04
C LYS A 89 2.21 -14.64 4.61
N ALA A 90 1.11 -14.37 5.31
CA ALA A 90 0.26 -13.22 5.01
C ALA A 90 1.01 -11.90 5.24
N GLU A 91 1.82 -11.81 6.31
CA GLU A 91 2.65 -10.64 6.61
C GLU A 91 3.72 -10.42 5.51
N GLN A 92 4.35 -11.49 5.02
CA GLN A 92 5.29 -11.41 3.88
C GLN A 92 4.61 -10.91 2.60
N VAL A 93 3.39 -11.39 2.30
CA VAL A 93 2.61 -10.91 1.15
C VAL A 93 2.24 -9.44 1.32
N PHE A 94 1.81 -9.03 2.51
CA PHE A 94 1.50 -7.64 2.80
C PHE A 94 2.72 -6.73 2.58
N GLU A 95 3.89 -7.09 3.10
CA GLU A 95 5.11 -6.30 2.88
C GLU A 95 5.51 -6.23 1.39
N ALA A 96 5.34 -7.31 0.63
CA ALA A 96 5.57 -7.28 -0.81
C ALA A 96 4.61 -6.29 -1.51
N ARG A 97 3.31 -6.32 -1.19
CA ARG A 97 2.31 -5.37 -1.74
C ARG A 97 2.58 -3.93 -1.32
N ARG A 98 3.02 -3.73 -0.08
CA ARG A 98 3.41 -2.42 0.43
C ARG A 98 4.58 -1.82 -0.36
N LEU A 99 5.60 -2.63 -0.67
CA LEU A 99 6.71 -2.21 -1.52
C LEU A 99 6.27 -1.89 -2.95
N GLU A 100 5.38 -2.70 -3.54
CA GLU A 100 4.80 -2.44 -4.86
C GLU A 100 4.04 -1.09 -4.89
N TRP A 101 3.20 -0.84 -3.90
CA TRP A 101 2.49 0.44 -3.76
C TRP A 101 3.45 1.61 -3.59
N GLN A 102 4.48 1.47 -2.74
CA GLN A 102 5.48 2.52 -2.54
C GLN A 102 6.19 2.87 -3.86
N GLN A 103 6.58 1.89 -4.65
CA GLN A 103 7.19 2.13 -5.95
C GLN A 103 6.24 2.82 -6.94
N ALA A 104 4.96 2.43 -6.95
CA ALA A 104 3.95 3.07 -7.80
C ALA A 104 3.75 4.54 -7.40
N TRP A 105 3.66 4.80 -6.09
CA TRP A 105 3.54 6.14 -5.54
C TRP A 105 4.77 7.02 -5.87
N GLU A 106 5.98 6.49 -5.72
CA GLU A 106 7.21 7.21 -6.07
C GLU A 106 7.27 7.54 -7.57
N ARG A 107 6.87 6.61 -8.44
CA ARG A 107 6.79 6.84 -9.90
C ARG A 107 5.78 7.93 -10.26
N LYS A 108 4.56 7.86 -9.70
CA LYS A 108 3.53 8.90 -9.89
C LYS A 108 4.06 10.27 -9.48
N ARG A 109 4.61 10.38 -8.26
CA ARG A 109 5.15 11.64 -7.73
C ARG A 109 6.31 12.18 -8.58
N GLY A 110 7.17 11.30 -9.08
CA GLY A 110 8.23 11.67 -10.02
C GLY A 110 7.69 12.22 -11.32
N MET A 111 6.65 11.59 -11.88
CA MET A 111 5.99 12.02 -13.11
C MET A 111 5.29 13.38 -12.94
N GLU A 112 4.59 13.61 -11.83
CA GLU A 112 3.96 14.90 -11.52
C GLU A 112 4.97 16.05 -11.53
N LYS A 113 6.10 15.88 -10.82
CA LYS A 113 7.18 16.88 -10.78
C LYS A 113 7.77 17.14 -12.17
N TYR A 114 7.91 16.08 -12.97
CA TYR A 114 8.44 16.19 -14.32
C TYR A 114 7.50 16.94 -15.27
N ILE A 115 6.19 16.66 -15.18
CA ILE A 115 5.15 17.36 -15.95
C ILE A 115 5.15 18.85 -15.59
N GLU A 116 5.22 19.17 -14.31
CA GLU A 116 5.27 20.55 -13.83
C GLU A 116 6.50 21.28 -14.40
N SER A 117 7.67 20.64 -14.37
CA SER A 117 8.89 21.19 -14.97
C SER A 117 8.72 21.43 -16.49
N CYS A 118 8.05 20.52 -17.20
CA CYS A 118 7.75 20.70 -18.62
C CYS A 118 6.81 21.88 -18.87
N ARG A 119 5.77 22.06 -18.04
CA ARG A 119 4.83 23.19 -18.15
C ARG A 119 5.53 24.52 -17.96
N GLN A 120 6.41 24.62 -16.97
CA GLN A 120 7.19 25.85 -16.73
C GLN A 120 8.10 26.18 -17.90
N GLN A 121 8.74 25.19 -18.52
CA GLN A 121 9.57 25.42 -19.70
C GLN A 121 8.71 25.87 -20.90
N GLU A 122 7.58 25.21 -21.14
CA GLU A 122 6.66 25.58 -22.22
C GLU A 122 6.12 26.99 -22.07
N GLN A 123 5.80 27.42 -20.84
CA GLN A 123 5.38 28.78 -20.53
C GLN A 123 6.48 29.79 -20.84
N ARG A 124 7.72 29.55 -20.37
CA ARG A 124 8.86 30.43 -20.68
C ARG A 124 9.09 30.57 -22.18
N ASP A 125 9.04 29.46 -22.91
CA ASP A 125 9.21 29.47 -24.37
C ASP A 125 8.07 30.24 -25.07
N GLN A 126 6.86 30.21 -24.51
CA GLN A 126 5.73 30.99 -25.00
C GLN A 126 5.93 32.48 -24.71
N ASP A 127 6.28 32.86 -23.49
CA ASP A 127 6.51 34.25 -23.09
C ASP A 127 7.60 34.91 -23.95
N ILE A 128 8.70 34.19 -24.21
CA ILE A 128 9.79 34.67 -25.09
C ILE A 128 9.29 34.90 -26.53
N ARG A 129 8.42 34.04 -27.04
CA ARG A 129 7.85 34.21 -28.40
C ARG A 129 6.90 35.39 -28.46
N GLU A 130 6.05 35.55 -27.45
CA GLU A 130 5.10 36.67 -27.35
C GLU A 130 5.83 38.01 -27.25
N GLN A 131 6.89 38.08 -26.43
CA GLN A 131 7.73 39.27 -26.32
C GLN A 131 8.36 39.66 -27.67
N LYS A 132 8.97 38.69 -28.38
CA LYS A 132 9.55 38.94 -29.71
C LYS A 132 8.53 39.46 -30.71
N LEU A 133 7.32 38.88 -30.74
CA LEU A 133 6.25 39.34 -31.63
C LEU A 133 5.79 40.76 -31.30
N ALA A 134 5.70 41.09 -30.01
CA ALA A 134 5.36 42.44 -29.55
C ALA A 134 6.43 43.46 -29.95
N ASP A 135 7.71 43.15 -29.75
CA ASP A 135 8.83 44.01 -30.11
C ASP A 135 8.89 44.26 -31.62
N GLU A 136 8.68 43.22 -32.44
CA GLU A 136 8.61 43.36 -33.89
C GLU A 136 7.41 44.22 -34.34
N ALA A 137 6.25 44.05 -33.71
CA ALA A 137 5.07 44.85 -34.02
C ALA A 137 5.29 46.33 -33.66
N ALA A 138 5.90 46.60 -32.51
CA ALA A 138 6.29 47.94 -32.08
C ALA A 138 7.29 48.57 -33.06
N GLY A 139 8.32 47.82 -33.48
CA GLY A 139 9.30 48.25 -34.47
C GLY A 139 8.67 48.59 -35.82
N ARG A 140 7.74 47.75 -36.32
CA ARG A 140 6.98 48.03 -37.56
C ARG A 140 6.10 49.28 -37.43
N ALA A 141 5.43 49.47 -36.29
CA ALA A 141 4.60 50.65 -36.04
C ALA A 141 5.43 51.93 -35.98
N PHE A 142 6.59 51.90 -35.33
CA PHE A 142 7.53 53.01 -35.28
C PHE A 142 8.06 53.39 -36.67
N ALA A 143 8.48 52.40 -37.46
CA ALA A 143 8.97 52.62 -38.83
C ALA A 143 7.90 53.22 -39.78
N ARG A 144 6.61 52.93 -39.54
CA ARG A 144 5.50 53.53 -40.30
C ARG A 144 5.20 54.98 -39.90
N ARG A 145 5.44 55.36 -38.65
CA ARG A 145 5.24 56.74 -38.16
C ARG A 145 6.33 57.72 -38.61
N HIS A 146 7.51 57.21 -38.96
CA HIS A 146 8.65 58.00 -39.40
C HIS A 146 8.83 58.07 -40.94
N ARG A 147 7.82 57.65 -41.70
CA ARG A 147 7.68 57.96 -43.12
C ARG A 147 6.63 59.04 -43.30
#